data_AF-A0A9P1GE01-F1
#
_entry.id   AF-A0A9P1GE01-F1
#
_cell.length_a   1.000
_cell.length_b   1.000
_cell.length_c   1.000
_cell.angle_alpha   90.00
_cell.angle_beta   90.00
_cell.angle_gamma   90.00
#
_symmetry.space_group_name_H-M   'P 1'
#
loop_
_entity.id
_entity.type
_entity.pdbx_description
1 polymer ?
#
loop_
_entity_poly.entity_id
_entity_poly.type
_entity_poly.pdbx_seq_one_letter_code
_entity_poly.pdbx_strand_id
1 'polypeptide(L)'
;MGLLRSEQMKYGLLVLPVNEAHRIVSRLGKDATLQFEDDNARDMKRPYRKHIQRIKQPSVVMTTSASQSTGSEEMKEEAALIRSRFMDAMNASFRAPSQWIMCFGWCLAACAGAANVVAFKSWKLYASHVTGSTSNMAFQIERYHAGETSESLQEACWLVFSFLLGAYACGLLIDHNYVHLGKTFYGFALLLTSTLLLLSSFLGGRLLPACLVAAACGLQNAMCTSHFGGIVRTSHVTGTVTDLGSILGRISMIYLRKSWGQRQLNEIEQAELLVDYQKLTVLSGLWSCYFLGGLGGVYMENFITAAPQRVLLLPAAGTGLLGLMPCKQVLMEYHQAWSIIRTRRLWSQK
;
A
#
# COMPACT_ATOMS: atom_id res chain seq x y z
N MET A 1 -2.84 38.46 -18.50
CA MET A 1 -3.94 38.09 -19.44
C MET A 1 -3.41 36.97 -20.33
N GLY A 2 -3.51 35.74 -19.83
CA GLY A 2 -3.08 34.50 -20.50
C GLY A 2 -4.25 33.56 -20.76
N LEU A 3 -5.38 34.08 -21.26
CA LEU A 3 -6.61 33.30 -21.41
C LEU A 3 -6.58 32.31 -22.60
N LEU A 4 -5.64 32.48 -23.54
CA LEU A 4 -5.47 31.58 -24.70
C LEU A 4 -4.01 31.15 -24.94
N ARG A 5 -3.07 31.58 -24.08
CA ARG A 5 -1.64 31.20 -24.14
C ARG A 5 -1.02 31.32 -22.75
N SER A 6 -0.09 30.41 -22.41
CA SER A 6 0.64 30.43 -21.15
C SER A 6 1.40 31.75 -20.96
N GLU A 7 1.35 32.33 -19.75
CA GLU A 7 2.13 33.52 -19.43
C GLU A 7 3.64 33.20 -19.50
N GLN A 8 4.42 34.11 -20.08
CA GLN A 8 5.86 33.93 -20.20
C GLN A 8 6.53 34.04 -18.83
N MET A 9 7.09 32.94 -18.34
CA MET A 9 7.90 32.92 -17.13
C MET A 9 9.32 33.40 -17.40
N LYS A 10 9.88 34.19 -16.49
CA LYS A 10 11.30 34.56 -16.50
C LYS A 10 12.04 33.66 -15.52
N TYR A 11 13.07 32.98 -16.00
CA TYR A 11 13.99 32.24 -15.15
C TYR A 11 15.06 33.16 -14.60
N GLY A 12 15.37 33.01 -13.32
CA GLY A 12 16.39 33.80 -12.64
C GLY A 12 17.03 33.01 -11.53
N LEU A 13 18.31 33.31 -11.26
CA LEU A 13 19.06 32.73 -10.15
C LEU A 13 18.99 33.68 -8.95
N LEU A 14 18.52 33.17 -7.81
CA LEU A 14 18.50 33.91 -6.56
C LEU A 14 19.72 33.54 -5.71
N VAL A 15 20.65 34.48 -5.55
CA VAL A 15 21.83 34.31 -4.68
C VAL A 15 21.55 34.96 -3.33
N LEU A 16 21.59 34.15 -2.27
CA LEU A 16 21.26 34.60 -0.92
C LEU A 16 22.48 34.56 0.00
N PRO A 17 22.80 35.64 0.74
CA PRO A 17 23.79 35.59 1.79
C PRO A 17 23.26 34.76 2.97
N VAL A 18 24.10 33.85 3.49
CA VAL A 18 23.72 32.87 4.53
C VAL A 18 23.10 33.53 5.76
N ASN A 19 23.65 34.67 6.18
CA ASN A 19 23.24 35.39 7.39
C ASN A 19 21.85 36.05 7.28
N GLU A 20 21.38 36.33 6.06
CA GLU A 20 20.08 36.99 5.84
C GLU A 20 19.09 36.10 5.08
N ALA A 21 19.49 34.90 4.67
CA ALA A 21 18.70 34.00 3.83
C ALA A 21 17.28 33.80 4.38
N HIS A 22 17.13 33.58 5.70
CA HIS A 22 15.81 33.43 6.33
C HIS A 22 14.94 34.69 6.20
N ARG A 23 15.50 35.87 6.44
CA ARG A 23 14.79 37.15 6.37
C ARG A 23 14.35 37.47 4.94
N ILE A 24 15.22 37.21 3.97
CA ILE A 24 14.96 37.46 2.55
C ILE A 24 13.89 36.48 2.04
N VAL A 25 14.04 35.18 2.30
CA VAL A 25 13.04 34.16 1.91
C VAL A 25 11.68 34.45 2.54
N SER A 26 11.64 34.86 3.81
CA SER A 26 10.39 35.21 4.49
C SER A 26 9.69 36.43 3.88
N ARG A 27 10.43 37.42 3.36
CA ARG A 27 9.85 38.57 2.65
C ARG A 27 9.39 38.19 1.25
N LEU A 28 10.20 37.41 0.51
CA LEU A 28 9.83 36.91 -0.81
C LEU A 28 8.54 36.09 -0.77
N GLY A 29 8.34 35.26 0.25
CA GLY A 29 7.11 34.48 0.42
C GLY A 29 5.85 35.30 0.72
N LYS A 30 5.98 36.57 1.14
CA LYS A 30 4.83 37.46 1.40
C LYS A 30 4.47 38.31 0.19
N ASP A 31 5.48 38.85 -0.48
CA ASP A 31 5.29 39.96 -1.43
C ASP A 31 5.56 39.57 -2.89
N ALA A 32 6.07 38.36 -3.17
CA ALA A 32 6.46 37.96 -4.52
C ALA A 32 5.77 36.67 -4.99
N THR A 33 5.31 36.68 -6.24
CA THR A 33 4.80 35.48 -6.94
C THR A 33 5.97 34.76 -7.60
N LEU A 34 6.60 33.85 -6.85
CA LEU A 34 7.79 33.11 -7.28
C LEU A 34 7.54 31.61 -7.14
N GLN A 35 8.10 30.83 -8.06
CA GLN A 35 8.16 29.38 -7.97
C GLN A 35 9.62 28.96 -7.79
N PHE A 36 9.90 28.22 -6.72
CA PHE A 36 11.22 27.63 -6.51
C PHE A 36 11.33 26.31 -7.26
N GLU A 37 12.44 26.12 -7.95
CA GLU A 37 12.83 24.84 -8.54
C GLU A 37 13.81 24.11 -7.60
N ASP A 38 13.72 22.79 -7.56
CA ASP A 38 14.52 21.98 -6.64
C ASP A 38 15.84 21.54 -7.27
N ASP A 39 16.87 22.36 -7.09
CA ASP A 39 18.22 22.06 -7.59
C ASP A 39 18.85 20.79 -6.95
N ASN A 40 18.35 20.36 -5.79
CA ASN A 40 18.85 19.17 -5.08
C ASN A 40 18.03 17.91 -5.37
N ALA A 41 17.19 17.91 -6.41
CA ALA A 41 16.35 16.76 -6.75
C ALA A 41 17.17 15.52 -7.15
N ARG A 42 18.39 15.71 -7.69
CA ARG A 42 19.24 14.60 -8.15
C ARG A 42 20.03 13.92 -7.04
N ASP A 43 20.52 14.67 -6.08
CA ASP A 43 21.41 14.17 -5.02
C ASP A 43 20.70 13.98 -3.67
N MET A 44 19.49 14.51 -3.53
CA MET A 44 18.64 14.45 -2.34
C MET A 44 19.31 14.97 -1.05
N LYS A 45 20.39 15.75 -1.17
CA LYS A 45 21.12 16.29 -0.02
C LYS A 45 20.43 17.55 0.48
N ARG A 46 19.71 17.43 1.61
CA ARG A 46 18.95 18.55 2.22
C ARG A 46 19.59 19.02 3.53
N PRO A 47 20.45 20.06 3.51
CA PRO A 47 21.22 20.48 4.69
C PRO A 47 20.35 20.94 5.87
N TYR A 48 19.17 21.51 5.62
CA TYR A 48 18.28 22.05 6.66
C TYR A 48 17.28 21.03 7.24
N ARG A 49 17.41 19.72 6.94
CA ARG A 49 16.46 18.68 7.38
C ARG A 49 16.26 18.64 8.90
N LYS A 50 17.34 18.77 9.68
CA LYS A 50 17.28 18.74 11.16
C LYS A 50 16.48 19.91 11.73
N HIS A 51 16.56 21.08 11.08
CA HIS A 51 15.84 22.28 11.54
C HIS A 51 14.34 22.15 11.23
N ILE A 52 13.98 21.59 10.06
CA ILE A 52 12.59 21.27 9.72
C ILE A 52 11.99 20.24 10.70
N GLN A 53 12.74 19.19 11.06
CA GLN A 53 12.30 18.20 12.05
C GLN A 53 12.09 18.83 13.43
N ARG A 54 12.97 19.76 13.84
CA ARG A 54 12.82 20.55 15.07
C ARG A 54 11.70 21.57 15.04
N ILE A 55 11.18 21.99 13.89
CA ILE A 55 9.99 22.84 13.80
C ILE A 55 8.71 21.99 13.88
N LYS A 56 8.75 20.75 13.36
CA LYS A 56 7.64 19.80 13.44
C LYS A 56 7.38 19.24 14.84
N GLN A 57 8.39 19.23 15.72
CA GLN A 57 8.27 18.76 17.12
C GLN A 57 7.54 19.75 18.06
N PRO A 58 7.88 21.06 18.11
CA PRO A 58 7.20 22.04 18.95
C PRO A 58 5.80 22.39 18.45
N SER A 59 5.46 22.14 17.18
CA SER A 59 4.06 22.26 16.72
C SER A 59 3.14 21.21 17.37
N VAL A 60 3.69 20.10 17.86
CA VAL A 60 2.99 19.08 18.66
C VAL A 60 2.99 19.41 20.16
N VAL A 61 4.00 20.13 20.66
CA VAL A 61 4.11 20.52 22.08
C VAL A 61 3.33 21.81 22.38
N MET A 62 3.37 22.81 21.50
CA MET A 62 2.62 24.07 21.65
C MET A 62 1.10 23.87 21.58
N THR A 63 0.63 22.87 20.84
CA THR A 63 -0.79 22.49 20.84
C THR A 63 -1.23 21.97 22.22
N THR A 64 -0.33 21.31 22.96
CA THR A 64 -0.58 20.84 24.33
C THR A 64 -0.53 21.99 25.34
N SER A 65 0.43 22.92 25.23
CA SER A 65 0.56 24.05 26.17
C SER A 65 -0.46 25.18 25.93
N ALA A 66 -0.90 25.42 24.69
CA ALA A 66 -1.93 26.42 24.38
C ALA A 66 -3.32 26.04 24.93
N SER A 67 -3.53 24.78 25.31
CA SER A 67 -4.75 24.34 25.99
C SER A 67 -4.81 24.75 27.48
N GLN A 68 -3.72 25.30 28.03
CA GLN A 68 -3.61 25.60 29.47
C GLN A 68 -3.15 27.01 29.84
N SER A 69 -2.79 27.89 28.88
CA SER A 69 -2.41 29.26 29.21
C SER A 69 -3.35 30.31 28.60
N THR A 70 -3.75 31.24 29.44
CA THR A 70 -4.30 32.57 29.10
C THR A 70 -3.27 33.34 28.24
N GLY A 71 -3.16 33.00 26.96
CA GLY A 71 -2.36 33.71 25.96
C GLY A 71 -3.18 34.78 25.25
N SER A 72 -2.47 35.78 24.68
CA SER A 72 -3.02 36.83 23.82
C SER A 72 -3.86 36.27 22.68
N GLU A 73 -4.81 37.07 22.15
CA GLU A 73 -5.67 36.69 21.01
C GLU A 73 -4.88 36.07 19.85
N GLU A 74 -3.71 36.62 19.50
CA GLU A 74 -2.81 36.09 18.46
C GLU A 74 -2.33 34.66 18.72
N MET A 75 -2.01 34.30 19.97
CA MET A 75 -1.60 32.93 20.33
C MET A 75 -2.75 31.93 20.21
N LYS A 76 -3.99 32.37 20.47
CA LYS A 76 -5.18 31.53 20.30
C LYS A 76 -5.48 31.30 18.82
N GLU A 77 -5.32 32.33 18.00
CA GLU A 77 -5.52 32.28 16.55
C GLU A 77 -4.48 31.36 15.87
N GLU A 78 -3.21 31.46 16.28
CA GLU A 78 -2.14 30.58 15.79
C GLU A 78 -2.37 29.12 16.22
N ALA A 79 -2.79 28.87 17.47
CA ALA A 79 -3.14 27.54 17.95
C ALA A 79 -4.36 26.95 17.21
N ALA A 80 -5.36 27.77 16.89
CA ALA A 80 -6.52 27.37 16.09
C ALA A 80 -6.14 27.01 14.65
N LEU A 81 -5.23 27.78 14.03
CA LEU A 81 -4.69 27.50 12.70
C LEU A 81 -3.85 26.22 12.65
N ILE A 82 -3.04 25.96 13.68
CA ILE A 82 -2.28 24.70 13.79
C ILE A 82 -3.25 23.52 13.96
N ARG A 83 -4.29 23.68 14.78
CA ARG A 83 -5.33 22.66 14.98
C ARG A 83 -6.08 22.35 13.68
N SER A 84 -6.49 23.36 12.92
CA SER A 84 -7.21 23.15 11.65
C SER A 84 -6.32 22.44 10.62
N ARG A 85 -5.05 22.86 10.49
CA ARG A 85 -4.08 22.19 9.62
C ARG A 85 -3.79 20.74 10.04
N PHE A 86 -3.77 20.46 11.35
CA PHE A 86 -3.60 19.11 11.86
C PHE A 86 -4.82 18.23 11.53
N MET A 87 -6.04 18.76 11.71
CA MET A 87 -7.28 18.10 11.32
C MET A 87 -7.33 17.79 9.82
N ASP A 88 -6.94 18.76 8.99
CA ASP A 88 -6.87 18.58 7.54
C ASP A 88 -5.81 17.54 7.16
N ALA A 89 -4.66 17.52 7.84
CA ALA A 89 -3.61 16.54 7.61
C ALA A 89 -4.00 15.12 8.07
N MET A 90 -4.78 14.99 9.16
CA MET A 90 -5.33 13.70 9.60
C MET A 90 -6.41 13.18 8.63
N ASN A 91 -7.33 14.05 8.23
CA ASN A 91 -8.36 13.73 7.24
C ASN A 91 -7.74 13.40 5.87
N ALA A 92 -6.59 14.00 5.52
CA ALA A 92 -5.81 13.63 4.35
C ALA A 92 -5.03 12.32 4.53
N SER A 93 -4.61 11.98 5.76
CA SER A 93 -3.85 10.76 6.07
C SER A 93 -4.67 9.48 5.92
N PHE A 94 -6.01 9.56 6.00
CA PHE A 94 -6.87 8.40 5.74
C PHE A 94 -8.28 8.83 5.29
N ARG A 95 -8.51 8.85 3.97
CA ARG A 95 -9.88 8.77 3.45
C ARG A 95 -10.30 7.30 3.45
N ALA A 96 -11.39 6.97 4.15
CA ALA A 96 -11.96 5.63 4.11
C ALA A 96 -12.11 5.18 2.65
N PRO A 97 -11.51 4.03 2.27
CA PRO A 97 -11.69 3.50 0.92
C PRO A 97 -13.17 3.22 0.68
N SER A 98 -13.60 3.34 -0.58
CA SER A 98 -14.98 3.01 -0.94
C SER A 98 -15.29 1.55 -0.55
N GLN A 99 -16.56 1.25 -0.26
CA GLN A 99 -16.97 -0.11 0.13
C GLN A 99 -16.55 -1.17 -0.89
N TRP A 100 -16.64 -0.85 -2.18
CA TRP A 100 -16.18 -1.72 -3.27
C TRP A 100 -14.68 -2.04 -3.20
N ILE A 101 -13.86 -1.04 -2.86
CA ILE A 101 -12.42 -1.23 -2.69
C ILE A 101 -12.13 -2.17 -1.51
N MET A 102 -12.86 -2.03 -0.41
CA MET A 102 -12.72 -2.93 0.75
C MET A 102 -13.08 -4.37 0.38
N CYS A 103 -14.23 -4.58 -0.27
CA CYS A 103 -14.65 -5.90 -0.74
C CYS A 103 -13.62 -6.53 -1.68
N PHE A 104 -13.04 -5.74 -2.58
CA PHE A 104 -11.97 -6.18 -3.47
C PHE A 104 -10.74 -6.65 -2.69
N GLY A 105 -10.25 -5.85 -1.75
CA GLY A 105 -9.09 -6.21 -0.92
C GLY A 105 -9.33 -7.47 -0.09
N TRP A 106 -10.53 -7.62 0.49
CA TRP A 106 -10.93 -8.79 1.25
C TRP A 106 -11.04 -10.06 0.39
N CYS A 107 -11.58 -9.95 -0.83
CA CYS A 107 -11.62 -11.06 -1.77
C CYS A 107 -10.22 -11.54 -2.14
N LEU A 108 -9.29 -10.61 -2.40
CA LEU A 108 -7.89 -10.94 -2.67
C LEU A 108 -7.19 -11.56 -1.46
N ALA A 109 -7.48 -11.09 -0.25
CA ALA A 109 -6.96 -11.70 0.97
C ALA A 109 -7.45 -13.16 1.13
N ALA A 110 -8.73 -13.42 0.86
CA ALA A 110 -9.26 -14.79 0.84
C ALA A 110 -8.57 -15.68 -0.20
N CYS A 111 -8.34 -15.16 -1.42
CA CYS A 111 -7.59 -15.89 -2.45
C CYS A 111 -6.15 -16.21 -2.01
N ALA A 112 -5.48 -15.25 -1.37
CA ALA A 112 -4.12 -15.44 -0.88
C ALA A 112 -4.04 -16.45 0.27
N GLY A 113 -5.02 -16.44 1.18
CA GLY A 113 -5.14 -17.41 2.26
C GLY A 113 -5.35 -18.83 1.73
N ALA A 114 -6.28 -18.99 0.79
CA ALA A 114 -6.52 -20.26 0.11
C ALA A 114 -5.25 -20.78 -0.59
N ALA A 115 -4.59 -19.92 -1.38
CA ALA A 115 -3.39 -20.30 -2.12
C ALA A 115 -2.23 -20.73 -1.21
N ASN A 116 -1.99 -20.01 -0.11
CA ASN A 116 -0.90 -20.32 0.81
C ASN A 116 -1.12 -21.63 1.57
N VAL A 117 -2.37 -21.91 1.97
CA VAL A 117 -2.73 -23.17 2.63
C VAL A 117 -2.64 -24.35 1.68
N VAL A 118 -3.17 -24.23 0.46
CA VAL A 118 -3.11 -25.30 -0.54
C VAL A 118 -1.65 -25.60 -0.90
N ALA A 119 -0.81 -24.56 -1.02
CA ALA A 119 0.62 -24.72 -1.24
C ALA A 119 1.29 -25.51 -0.10
N PHE A 120 0.99 -25.18 1.16
CA PHE A 120 1.56 -25.90 2.29
C PHE A 120 1.05 -27.35 2.37
N LYS A 121 -0.23 -27.60 2.14
CA LYS A 121 -0.75 -28.97 2.25
C LYS A 121 -0.25 -29.86 1.11
N SER A 122 -0.18 -29.32 -0.11
CA SER A 122 0.32 -30.04 -1.30
C SER A 122 1.84 -30.24 -1.31
N TRP A 123 2.61 -29.24 -0.87
CA TRP A 123 4.08 -29.21 -1.05
C TRP A 123 4.89 -29.07 0.23
N LYS A 124 4.25 -28.88 1.39
CA LYS A 124 4.88 -28.58 2.69
C LYS A 124 5.68 -27.27 2.71
N LEU A 125 5.32 -26.34 1.83
CA LEU A 125 5.97 -25.04 1.66
C LEU A 125 4.94 -23.92 1.77
N TYR A 126 5.18 -22.95 2.67
CA TYR A 126 4.35 -21.74 2.75
C TYR A 126 4.84 -20.71 1.73
N ALA A 127 4.09 -20.53 0.65
CA ALA A 127 4.46 -19.66 -0.46
C ALA A 127 4.59 -18.17 -0.09
N SER A 128 3.82 -17.68 0.89
CA SER A 128 3.85 -16.26 1.30
C SER A 128 4.64 -15.98 2.59
N HIS A 129 5.20 -17.00 3.25
CA HIS A 129 5.85 -16.87 4.56
C HIS A 129 7.35 -16.54 4.46
N VAL A 130 7.65 -15.43 3.77
CA VAL A 130 9.03 -15.01 3.45
C VAL A 130 9.89 -14.79 4.70
N THR A 131 9.29 -14.33 5.81
CA THR A 131 9.99 -14.18 7.10
C THR A 131 10.49 -15.52 7.63
N GLY A 132 9.65 -16.55 7.59
CA GLY A 132 10.01 -17.90 8.03
C GLY A 132 11.05 -18.54 7.13
N SER A 133 10.88 -18.46 5.81
CA SER A 133 11.87 -18.99 4.85
C SER A 133 13.23 -18.31 5.04
N THR A 134 13.27 -16.99 5.26
CA THR A 134 14.51 -16.26 5.54
C THR A 134 15.19 -16.74 6.83
N SER A 135 14.43 -16.95 7.90
CA SER A 135 14.97 -17.51 9.16
C SER A 135 15.46 -18.95 8.97
N ASN A 136 14.72 -19.78 8.22
CA ASN A 136 15.09 -21.15 7.91
C ASN A 136 16.40 -21.21 7.10
N MET A 137 16.63 -20.27 6.16
CA MET A 137 17.91 -20.14 5.47
C MET A 137 19.08 -19.97 6.45
N ALA A 138 18.92 -19.12 7.47
CA ALA A 138 19.98 -18.90 8.45
C ALA A 138 20.30 -20.16 9.27
N PHE A 139 19.27 -20.87 9.77
CA PHE A 139 19.45 -22.13 10.50
C PHE A 139 20.14 -23.21 9.64
N GLN A 140 19.78 -23.30 8.36
CA GLN A 140 20.35 -24.28 7.45
C GLN A 140 21.81 -23.97 7.08
N ILE A 141 22.17 -22.69 6.95
CA ILE A 141 23.55 -22.25 6.68
C ILE A 141 24.46 -22.57 7.86
N GLU A 142 23.99 -22.34 9.09
CA GLU A 142 24.74 -22.65 10.31
C GLU A 142 24.82 -24.16 10.58
N ARG A 143 23.95 -24.95 9.93
CA ARG A 143 23.80 -26.41 10.09
C ARG A 143 23.21 -26.81 11.44
N TYR A 144 22.59 -25.86 12.14
CA TYR A 144 21.94 -26.04 13.45
C TYR A 144 20.89 -27.17 13.47
N HIS A 145 20.19 -27.42 12.35
CA HIS A 145 19.10 -28.41 12.24
C HIS A 145 19.24 -29.28 10.97
N ALA A 146 20.30 -30.07 10.87
CA ALA A 146 20.58 -30.90 9.70
C ALA A 146 19.60 -32.07 9.43
N GLY A 147 18.38 -32.08 9.98
CA GLY A 147 17.47 -33.24 9.83
C GLY A 147 15.96 -33.04 10.00
N GLU A 148 15.44 -31.89 10.47
CA GLU A 148 14.02 -31.79 10.89
C GLU A 148 13.24 -30.61 10.29
N THR A 149 13.77 -29.90 9.30
CA THR A 149 13.03 -28.79 8.68
C THR A 149 12.19 -29.28 7.50
N SER A 150 10.92 -28.85 7.47
CA SER A 150 9.99 -29.19 6.38
C SER A 150 10.37 -28.57 5.04
N GLU A 151 11.31 -27.61 5.02
CA GLU A 151 11.77 -26.82 3.87
C GLU A 151 13.31 -26.83 3.84
N SER A 152 13.89 -27.22 2.70
CA SER A 152 15.34 -27.21 2.49
C SER A 152 15.87 -25.81 2.19
N LEU A 153 17.19 -25.60 2.36
CA LEU A 153 17.85 -24.32 2.05
C LEU A 153 17.58 -23.86 0.60
N GLN A 154 17.65 -24.78 -0.36
CA GLN A 154 17.38 -24.48 -1.76
C GLN A 154 15.93 -24.01 -1.95
N GLU A 155 14.97 -24.70 -1.35
CA GLU A 155 13.55 -24.32 -1.44
C GLU A 155 13.29 -22.94 -0.83
N ALA A 156 13.87 -22.65 0.34
CA ALA A 156 13.75 -21.35 0.98
C ALA A 156 14.32 -20.22 0.12
N CYS A 157 15.52 -20.40 -0.43
CA CYS A 157 16.14 -19.43 -1.34
C CYS A 157 15.24 -19.15 -2.55
N TRP A 158 14.73 -20.21 -3.19
CA TRP A 158 13.89 -20.08 -4.38
C TRP A 158 12.52 -19.48 -4.09
N LEU A 159 11.91 -19.79 -2.95
CA LEU A 159 10.64 -19.18 -2.53
C LEU A 159 10.79 -17.67 -2.30
N VAL A 160 11.81 -17.26 -1.54
CA VAL A 160 12.11 -15.84 -1.30
C VAL A 160 12.41 -15.12 -2.62
N PHE A 161 13.24 -15.71 -3.46
CA PHE A 161 13.57 -15.14 -4.77
C PHE A 161 12.35 -15.05 -5.69
N SER A 162 11.50 -16.07 -5.71
CA SER A 162 10.30 -16.07 -6.56
C SER A 162 9.27 -15.05 -6.09
N PHE A 163 9.07 -14.92 -4.77
CA PHE A 163 8.24 -13.85 -4.19
C PHE A 163 8.79 -12.46 -4.57
N LEU A 164 10.11 -12.27 -4.46
CA LEU A 164 10.77 -11.03 -4.85
C LEU A 164 10.58 -10.75 -6.34
N LEU A 165 10.74 -11.73 -7.23
CA LEU A 165 10.51 -11.58 -8.66
C LEU A 165 9.06 -11.21 -8.97
N GLY A 166 8.08 -11.81 -8.27
CA GLY A 166 6.68 -11.42 -8.39
C GLY A 166 6.46 -9.95 -8.01
N ALA A 167 6.99 -9.52 -6.87
CA ALA A 167 6.90 -8.12 -6.44
C ALA A 167 7.62 -7.16 -7.41
N TYR A 168 8.79 -7.56 -7.91
CA TYR A 168 9.56 -6.82 -8.91
C TYR A 168 8.79 -6.66 -10.23
N ALA A 169 8.17 -7.74 -10.73
CA ALA A 169 7.31 -7.69 -11.91
C ALA A 169 6.12 -6.74 -11.72
N CYS A 170 5.53 -6.69 -10.52
CA CYS A 170 4.50 -5.69 -10.22
C CYS A 170 5.03 -4.26 -10.32
N GLY A 171 6.23 -4.01 -9.79
CA GLY A 171 6.87 -2.69 -9.84
C GLY A 171 7.18 -2.24 -11.28
N LEU A 172 7.52 -3.18 -12.17
CA LEU A 172 7.68 -2.89 -13.61
C LEU A 172 6.34 -2.60 -14.30
N LEU A 173 5.26 -3.26 -13.89
CA LEU A 173 3.93 -3.09 -14.48
C LEU A 173 3.22 -1.81 -13.99
N ILE A 174 3.42 -1.44 -12.73
CA ILE A 174 2.68 -0.36 -12.06
C ILE A 174 3.69 0.70 -11.61
N ASP A 175 4.02 1.61 -12.53
CA ASP A 175 4.88 2.76 -12.25
C ASP A 175 4.12 3.81 -11.41
N HIS A 176 4.82 4.39 -10.43
CA HIS A 176 4.30 5.45 -9.57
C HIS A 176 4.19 6.82 -10.28
N ASN A 177 4.87 7.01 -11.42
CA ASN A 177 5.08 8.33 -12.03
C ASN A 177 4.35 8.63 -13.34
N TYR A 178 3.63 7.68 -13.95
CA TYR A 178 2.91 7.93 -15.22
C TYR A 178 1.39 8.00 -15.03
N VAL A 179 0.91 9.24 -14.99
CA VAL A 179 -0.49 9.62 -14.88
C VAL A 179 -1.25 9.20 -16.15
N HIS A 180 -2.40 8.53 -15.97
CA HIS A 180 -3.53 8.28 -16.91
C HIS A 180 -3.84 6.83 -17.36
N LEU A 181 -3.02 5.81 -17.09
CA LEU A 181 -3.37 4.40 -17.41
C LEU A 181 -3.62 3.50 -16.18
N GLY A 182 -3.72 4.11 -15.00
CA GLY A 182 -3.62 3.46 -13.69
C GLY A 182 -4.75 2.49 -13.28
N LYS A 183 -5.64 2.05 -14.17
CA LYS A 183 -6.60 0.95 -13.89
C LYS A 183 -6.31 -0.30 -14.70
N THR A 184 -5.75 -0.15 -15.90
CA THR A 184 -5.49 -1.25 -16.84
C THR A 184 -4.37 -2.17 -16.36
N PHE A 185 -3.28 -1.60 -15.85
CA PHE A 185 -2.12 -2.37 -15.39
C PHE A 185 -2.40 -3.19 -14.13
N TYR A 186 -3.35 -2.75 -13.29
CA TYR A 186 -3.86 -3.56 -12.18
C TYR A 186 -4.61 -4.80 -12.68
N GLY A 187 -5.41 -4.65 -13.74
CA GLY A 187 -6.05 -5.78 -14.42
C GLY A 187 -5.03 -6.79 -14.95
N PHE A 188 -3.95 -6.31 -15.59
CA PHE A 188 -2.85 -7.17 -16.05
C PHE A 188 -2.11 -7.86 -14.89
N ALA A 189 -1.83 -7.17 -13.79
CA ALA A 189 -1.21 -7.76 -12.61
C ALA A 189 -2.08 -8.87 -12.00
N LEU A 190 -3.40 -8.68 -11.96
CA LEU A 190 -4.37 -9.71 -11.54
C LEU A 190 -4.43 -10.91 -12.49
N LEU A 191 -4.43 -10.67 -13.81
CA LEU A 191 -4.39 -11.74 -14.81
C LEU A 191 -3.09 -12.54 -14.74
N LEU A 192 -1.96 -11.87 -14.51
CA LEU A 192 -0.68 -12.53 -14.29
C LEU A 192 -0.69 -13.35 -12.99
N THR A 193 -1.23 -12.81 -11.90
CA THR A 193 -1.45 -13.55 -10.64
C THR A 193 -2.28 -14.81 -10.89
N SER A 194 -3.41 -14.68 -11.58
CA SER A 194 -4.29 -15.78 -11.97
C SER A 194 -3.57 -16.83 -12.81
N THR A 195 -2.74 -16.40 -13.76
CA THR A 195 -2.01 -17.29 -14.66
C THR A 195 -0.97 -18.10 -13.89
N LEU A 196 -0.22 -17.47 -12.98
CA LEU A 196 0.76 -18.15 -12.13
C LEU A 196 0.10 -19.21 -11.24
N LEU A 197 -1.05 -18.89 -10.61
CA LEU A 197 -1.82 -19.84 -9.81
C LEU A 197 -2.39 -20.98 -10.65
N LEU A 198 -2.89 -20.68 -11.86
CA LEU A 198 -3.39 -21.68 -12.79
C LEU A 198 -2.28 -22.65 -13.20
N LEU A 199 -1.12 -22.15 -13.62
CA LEU A 199 0.03 -23.00 -13.99
C LEU A 199 0.48 -23.88 -12.82
N SER A 200 0.56 -23.31 -11.62
CA SER A 200 0.90 -24.05 -10.39
C SER A 200 -0.04 -25.23 -10.13
N SER A 201 -1.33 -25.09 -10.46
CA SER A 201 -2.34 -26.14 -10.25
C SER A 201 -2.17 -27.39 -11.15
N PHE A 202 -1.48 -27.25 -12.28
CA PHE A 202 -1.27 -28.35 -13.26
C PHE A 202 0.16 -28.89 -13.26
N LEU A 203 1.11 -28.20 -12.61
CA LEU A 203 2.50 -28.62 -12.55
C LEU A 203 2.71 -29.70 -11.49
N GLY A 204 3.51 -30.71 -11.84
CA GLY A 204 4.00 -31.71 -10.91
C GLY A 204 5.24 -31.23 -10.14
N GLY A 205 5.63 -32.01 -9.13
CA GLY A 205 6.77 -31.71 -8.26
C GLY A 205 6.40 -30.82 -7.08
N ARG A 206 7.43 -30.38 -6.36
CA ARG A 206 7.29 -29.67 -5.08
C ARG A 206 7.70 -28.20 -5.15
N LEU A 207 8.91 -27.93 -5.64
CA LEU A 207 9.49 -26.59 -5.62
C LEU A 207 8.89 -25.65 -6.67
N LEU A 208 8.89 -26.05 -7.96
CA LEU A 208 8.44 -25.20 -9.05
C LEU A 208 7.01 -24.64 -8.87
N PRO A 209 5.98 -25.48 -8.58
CA PRO A 209 4.63 -24.94 -8.41
C PRO A 209 4.52 -24.06 -7.14
N ALA A 210 5.24 -24.37 -6.07
CA ALA A 210 5.30 -23.52 -4.87
C ALA A 210 5.93 -22.15 -5.16
N CYS A 211 6.99 -22.10 -5.97
CA CYS A 211 7.59 -20.85 -6.46
C CYS A 211 6.57 -20.02 -7.25
N LEU A 212 5.79 -20.63 -8.15
CA LEU A 212 4.76 -19.89 -8.90
C LEU A 212 3.71 -19.27 -7.97
N VAL A 213 3.29 -19.98 -6.90
CA VAL A 213 2.42 -19.39 -5.88
C VAL A 213 3.12 -18.27 -5.13
N ALA A 214 4.41 -18.42 -4.79
CA ALA A 214 5.18 -17.39 -4.11
C ALA A 214 5.30 -16.11 -4.96
N ALA A 215 5.60 -16.25 -6.26
CA ALA A 215 5.59 -15.15 -7.22
C ALA A 215 4.20 -14.50 -7.32
N ALA A 216 3.12 -15.29 -7.37
CA ALA A 216 1.76 -14.76 -7.39
C ALA A 216 1.45 -13.95 -6.12
N CYS A 217 1.84 -14.44 -4.94
CA CYS A 217 1.69 -13.73 -3.67
C CYS A 217 2.52 -12.42 -3.63
N GLY A 218 3.76 -12.46 -4.12
CA GLY A 218 4.63 -11.28 -4.20
C GLY A 218 4.05 -10.20 -5.12
N LEU A 219 3.61 -10.61 -6.31
CA LEU A 219 2.94 -9.76 -7.30
C LEU A 219 1.67 -9.12 -6.72
N GLN A 220 0.79 -9.92 -6.10
CA GLN A 220 -0.46 -9.46 -5.50
C GLN A 220 -0.23 -8.50 -4.33
N ASN A 221 0.77 -8.77 -3.48
CA ASN A 221 1.11 -7.89 -2.35
C ASN A 221 1.66 -6.55 -2.82
N ALA A 222 2.57 -6.55 -3.80
CA ALA A 222 3.10 -5.32 -4.38
C ALA A 222 1.98 -4.50 -5.06
N MET A 223 1.10 -5.16 -5.81
CA MET A 223 -0.05 -4.54 -6.46
C MET A 223 -1.00 -3.88 -5.44
N CYS A 224 -1.35 -4.58 -4.36
CA CYS A 224 -2.20 -4.02 -3.31
C CYS A 224 -1.52 -2.84 -2.59
N THR A 225 -0.21 -2.92 -2.38
CA THR A 225 0.58 -1.83 -1.77
C THR A 225 0.52 -0.57 -2.66
N SER A 226 0.69 -0.72 -3.98
CA SER A 226 0.59 0.40 -4.92
C SER A 226 -0.83 0.96 -5.05
N HIS A 227 -1.86 0.10 -5.02
CA HIS A 227 -3.26 0.53 -5.17
C HIS A 227 -3.80 1.24 -3.92
N PHE A 228 -3.42 0.75 -2.74
CA PHE A 228 -3.99 1.17 -1.45
C PHE A 228 -3.06 2.05 -0.61
N GLY A 229 -2.07 2.70 -1.23
CA GLY A 229 -1.19 3.66 -0.56
C GLY A 229 -0.33 3.05 0.54
N GLY A 230 0.11 1.80 0.38
CA GLY A 230 1.05 1.14 1.28
C GLY A 230 0.45 0.47 2.52
N ILE A 231 -0.85 0.66 2.77
CA ILE A 231 -1.51 0.21 4.01
C ILE A 231 -1.99 -1.25 3.91
N VAL A 232 -2.45 -1.68 2.73
CA VAL A 232 -3.10 -2.98 2.55
C VAL A 232 -2.17 -3.99 1.88
N ARG A 233 -1.91 -5.10 2.57
CA ARG A 233 -1.18 -6.28 2.07
C ARG A 233 -2.02 -7.52 2.35
N THR A 234 -2.20 -8.37 1.35
CA THR A 234 -3.22 -9.44 1.39
C THR A 234 -2.73 -10.72 2.05
N SER A 235 -1.43 -11.05 1.97
CA SER A 235 -0.83 -12.22 2.64
C SER A 235 0.23 -11.87 3.69
N HIS A 236 0.49 -10.58 3.93
CA HIS A 236 1.45 -10.13 4.94
C HIS A 236 0.81 -10.08 6.34
N VAL A 237 0.39 -11.24 6.83
CA VAL A 237 -0.35 -11.40 8.09
C VAL A 237 0.41 -10.81 9.28
N THR A 238 1.74 -10.99 9.34
CA THR A 238 2.58 -10.44 10.43
C THR A 238 2.41 -8.92 10.57
N GLY A 239 2.40 -8.18 9.46
CA GLY A 239 2.17 -6.73 9.50
C GLY A 239 0.73 -6.39 9.87
N THR A 240 -0.25 -7.08 9.28
CA THR A 240 -1.67 -6.85 9.57
C THR A 240 -1.99 -7.03 11.06
N VAL A 241 -1.47 -8.09 11.69
CA VAL A 241 -1.66 -8.36 13.12
C VAL A 241 -0.93 -7.32 13.98
N THR A 242 0.27 -6.89 13.59
CA THR A 242 1.01 -5.82 14.29
C THR A 242 0.24 -4.50 14.27
N ASP A 243 -0.29 -4.12 13.11
CA ASP A 243 -1.04 -2.88 12.94
C ASP A 243 -2.38 -2.93 13.71
N LEU A 244 -3.08 -4.08 13.69
CA LEU A 244 -4.27 -4.32 14.51
C LEU A 244 -3.97 -4.16 16.01
N GLY A 245 -2.90 -4.80 16.50
CA GLY A 245 -2.50 -4.69 17.90
C GLY A 245 -2.16 -3.26 18.30
N SER A 246 -1.45 -2.51 17.44
CA SER A 246 -1.10 -1.11 17.67
C SER A 246 -2.35 -0.21 17.76
N ILE A 247 -3.29 -0.38 16.83
CA ILE A 247 -4.55 0.39 16.81
C ILE A 247 -5.40 0.07 18.04
N LEU A 248 -5.61 -1.22 18.34
CA LEU A 248 -6.37 -1.65 19.52
C LEU A 248 -5.73 -1.13 20.81
N GLY A 249 -4.40 -1.14 20.90
CA GLY A 249 -3.66 -0.57 22.02
C GLY A 249 -3.90 0.93 22.19
N ARG A 250 -3.85 1.72 21.10
CA ARG A 250 -4.14 3.16 21.15
C ARG A 250 -5.57 3.45 21.59
N ILE A 251 -6.55 2.78 20.98
CA ILE A 251 -7.96 2.91 21.34
C ILE A 251 -8.17 2.58 22.82
N SER A 252 -7.61 1.46 23.29
CA SER A 252 -7.69 1.02 24.68
C SER A 252 -7.09 2.06 25.64
N MET A 253 -5.92 2.61 25.32
CA MET A 253 -5.26 3.65 26.11
C MET A 253 -6.07 4.96 26.19
N ILE A 254 -6.79 5.33 25.13
CA ILE A 254 -7.69 6.50 25.14
C ILE A 254 -8.87 6.25 26.09
N TYR A 255 -9.52 5.09 26.02
CA TYR A 255 -10.63 4.74 26.92
C TYR A 255 -10.19 4.58 28.38
N LEU A 256 -9.00 4.01 28.61
CA LEU A 256 -8.43 3.84 29.95
C LEU A 256 -8.17 5.19 30.62
N ARG A 257 -7.58 6.16 29.89
CA ARG A 257 -7.36 7.53 30.38
C ARG A 257 -8.68 8.23 30.74
N LYS A 258 -9.72 8.04 29.92
CA LYS A 258 -11.07 8.52 30.23
C LYS A 258 -11.63 7.90 31.52
N SER A 259 -11.39 6.60 31.74
CA SER A 259 -11.87 5.89 32.93
C SER A 259 -11.12 6.27 34.21
N TRP A 260 -9.86 6.70 34.12
CA TRP A 260 -9.03 7.12 35.26
C TRP A 260 -9.11 8.62 35.57
N GLY A 261 -10.20 9.29 35.16
CA GLY A 261 -10.50 10.65 35.57
C GLY A 261 -9.77 11.74 34.76
N GLN A 262 -9.12 11.41 33.64
CA GLN A 262 -8.67 12.44 32.70
C GLN A 262 -9.84 12.88 31.81
N ARG A 263 -9.95 14.22 31.70
CA ARG A 263 -10.84 15.12 30.92
C ARG A 263 -11.61 14.53 29.72
N GLN A 264 -12.70 15.24 29.35
CA GLN A 264 -13.44 15.03 28.10
C GLN A 264 -12.49 14.90 26.89
N LEU A 265 -12.78 13.94 26.01
CA LEU A 265 -12.01 13.67 24.80
C LEU A 265 -11.81 14.94 23.99
N ASN A 266 -10.55 15.27 23.70
CA ASN A 266 -10.25 16.37 22.80
C ASN A 266 -10.76 16.05 21.38
N GLU A 267 -11.15 17.06 20.61
CA GLU A 267 -11.56 16.90 19.19
C GLU A 267 -10.49 16.14 18.38
N ILE A 268 -9.22 16.32 18.73
CA ILE A 268 -8.07 15.61 18.16
C ILE A 268 -8.14 14.10 18.43
N GLU A 269 -8.37 13.70 19.68
CA GLU A 269 -8.49 12.28 20.04
C GLU A 269 -9.72 11.64 19.39
N GLN A 270 -10.81 12.40 19.21
CA GLN A 270 -11.97 11.91 18.47
C GLN A 270 -11.67 11.67 16.99
N ALA A 271 -10.96 12.60 16.35
CA ALA A 271 -10.54 12.44 14.95
C ALA A 271 -9.55 11.27 14.78
N GLU A 272 -8.60 11.09 15.70
CA GLU A 272 -7.69 9.94 15.72
C GLU A 272 -8.45 8.63 15.87
N LEU A 273 -9.41 8.55 16.81
CA LEU A 273 -10.25 7.37 16.98
C LEU A 273 -11.02 7.02 15.70
N LEU A 274 -11.62 8.00 15.03
CA LEU A 274 -12.37 7.76 13.79
C LEU A 274 -11.48 7.14 12.70
N VAL A 275 -10.27 7.67 12.50
CA VAL A 275 -9.31 7.12 11.54
C VAL A 275 -8.87 5.72 11.94
N ASP A 276 -8.58 5.51 13.23
CA ASP A 276 -8.16 4.22 13.76
C ASP A 276 -9.26 3.15 13.64
N TYR A 277 -10.52 3.49 13.90
CA TYR A 277 -11.67 2.58 13.68
C TYR A 277 -11.83 2.17 12.21
N GLN A 278 -11.63 3.10 11.28
CA GLN A 278 -11.70 2.77 9.85
C GLN A 278 -10.56 1.83 9.44
N LYS A 279 -9.32 2.10 9.88
CA LYS A 279 -8.18 1.21 9.66
C LYS A 279 -8.40 -0.16 10.28
N LEU A 280 -8.94 -0.20 11.50
CA LEU A 280 -9.28 -1.45 12.20
C LEU A 280 -10.28 -2.28 11.38
N THR A 281 -11.30 -1.65 10.82
CA THR A 281 -12.31 -2.32 9.98
C THR A 281 -11.68 -2.96 8.74
N VAL A 282 -10.80 -2.22 8.04
CA VAL A 282 -10.11 -2.73 6.84
C VAL A 282 -9.17 -3.90 7.20
N LEU A 283 -8.33 -3.72 8.22
CA LEU A 283 -7.31 -4.70 8.62
C LEU A 283 -7.91 -5.97 9.22
N SER A 284 -8.96 -5.84 10.03
CA SER A 284 -9.65 -6.99 10.62
C SER A 284 -10.38 -7.81 9.55
N GLY A 285 -11.01 -7.15 8.58
CA GLY A 285 -11.61 -7.81 7.43
C GLY A 285 -10.56 -8.53 6.56
N LEU A 286 -9.39 -7.91 6.31
CA LEU A 286 -8.30 -8.56 5.58
C LEU A 286 -7.82 -9.84 6.26
N TRP A 287 -7.55 -9.78 7.56
CA TRP A 287 -7.11 -10.93 8.35
C TRP A 287 -8.19 -12.03 8.38
N SER A 288 -9.44 -11.66 8.64
CA SER A 288 -10.56 -12.61 8.71
C SER A 288 -10.80 -13.29 7.37
N CYS A 289 -10.79 -12.54 6.27
CA CYS A 289 -10.95 -13.11 4.93
C CYS A 289 -9.76 -13.98 4.53
N TYR A 290 -8.53 -13.60 4.85
CA TYR A 290 -7.36 -14.47 4.66
C TYR A 290 -7.52 -15.80 5.40
N PHE A 291 -7.91 -15.75 6.67
CA PHE A 291 -8.13 -16.94 7.48
C PHE A 291 -9.27 -17.82 6.93
N LEU A 292 -10.43 -17.22 6.63
CA LEU A 292 -11.58 -17.94 6.06
C LEU A 292 -11.27 -18.53 4.68
N GLY A 293 -10.53 -17.81 3.84
CA GLY A 293 -10.05 -18.31 2.55
C GLY A 293 -9.12 -19.52 2.72
N GLY A 294 -8.22 -19.47 3.70
CA GLY A 294 -7.38 -20.60 4.08
C GLY A 294 -8.19 -21.82 4.55
N LEU A 295 -9.17 -21.62 5.44
CA LEU A 295 -10.08 -22.68 5.89
C LEU A 295 -10.85 -23.29 4.72
N GLY A 296 -11.37 -22.45 3.83
CA GLY A 296 -12.04 -22.89 2.60
C GLY A 296 -11.10 -23.71 1.69
N GLY A 297 -9.84 -23.29 1.59
CA GLY A 297 -8.78 -24.04 0.88
C GLY A 297 -8.56 -25.44 1.44
N VAL A 298 -8.34 -25.57 2.76
CA VAL A 298 -8.19 -26.89 3.42
C VAL A 298 -9.41 -27.76 3.16
N TYR A 299 -10.60 -27.19 3.37
CA TYR A 299 -11.87 -27.90 3.27
C TYR A 299 -12.06 -28.45 1.85
N MET A 300 -11.93 -27.61 0.82
CA MET A 300 -12.07 -28.02 -0.59
C MET A 300 -11.03 -29.07 -1.00
N GLU A 301 -9.82 -28.97 -0.48
CA GLU A 301 -8.77 -29.94 -0.76
C GLU A 301 -9.07 -31.33 -0.19
N ASN A 302 -9.83 -31.42 0.90
CA ASN A 302 -10.30 -32.71 1.41
C ASN A 302 -11.33 -33.37 0.48
N PHE A 303 -12.10 -32.58 -0.30
CA PHE A 303 -13.03 -33.12 -1.30
C PHE A 303 -12.32 -33.54 -2.59
N ILE A 304 -11.25 -32.84 -3.00
CA ILE A 304 -10.49 -33.12 -4.22
C ILE A 304 -9.25 -33.95 -3.87
N THR A 305 -9.45 -35.20 -3.47
CA THR A 305 -8.38 -36.07 -2.96
C THR A 305 -7.40 -36.53 -4.05
N ALA A 306 -7.85 -36.65 -5.31
CA ALA A 306 -7.02 -37.14 -6.41
C ALA A 306 -5.97 -36.11 -6.91
N ALA A 307 -6.20 -34.82 -6.69
CA ALA A 307 -5.32 -33.75 -7.15
C ALA A 307 -5.52 -32.48 -6.30
N PRO A 308 -4.98 -32.46 -5.06
CA PRO A 308 -5.24 -31.40 -4.09
C PRO A 308 -4.85 -30.01 -4.59
N GLN A 309 -3.77 -29.91 -5.36
CA GLN A 309 -3.31 -28.65 -5.95
C GLN A 309 -4.31 -28.01 -6.93
N ARG A 310 -5.32 -28.74 -7.43
CA ARG A 310 -6.37 -28.18 -8.30
C ARG A 310 -7.29 -27.21 -7.57
N VAL A 311 -7.30 -27.19 -6.24
CA VAL A 311 -8.02 -26.18 -5.47
C VAL A 311 -7.52 -24.76 -5.77
N LEU A 312 -6.27 -24.61 -6.24
CA LEU A 312 -5.72 -23.34 -6.71
C LEU A 312 -6.48 -22.73 -7.90
N LEU A 313 -7.30 -23.51 -8.61
CA LEU A 313 -8.19 -22.98 -9.65
C LEU A 313 -9.22 -21.99 -9.10
N LEU A 314 -9.63 -22.12 -7.83
CA LEU A 314 -10.56 -21.19 -7.19
C LEU A 314 -9.95 -19.79 -6.98
N PRO A 315 -8.80 -19.62 -6.30
CA PRO A 315 -8.16 -18.32 -6.21
C PRO A 315 -7.66 -17.82 -7.57
N ALA A 316 -7.28 -18.70 -8.50
CA ALA A 316 -6.98 -18.30 -9.88
C ALA A 316 -8.21 -17.68 -10.57
N ALA A 317 -9.36 -18.35 -10.55
CA ALA A 317 -10.59 -17.84 -11.13
C ALA A 317 -11.04 -16.53 -10.46
N GLY A 318 -10.96 -16.43 -9.12
CA GLY A 318 -11.29 -15.21 -8.38
C GLY A 318 -10.43 -14.02 -8.79
N THR A 319 -9.10 -14.19 -8.79
CA THR A 319 -8.18 -13.12 -9.23
C THR A 319 -8.32 -12.79 -10.71
N GLY A 320 -8.54 -13.78 -11.57
CA GLY A 320 -8.75 -13.60 -13.01
C GLY A 320 -10.03 -12.83 -13.33
N LEU A 321 -11.16 -13.17 -12.69
CA LEU A 321 -12.43 -12.46 -12.86
C LEU A 321 -12.33 -10.99 -12.42
N LEU A 322 -11.67 -10.73 -11.29
CA LEU A 322 -11.38 -9.37 -10.84
C LEU A 322 -10.48 -8.62 -11.82
N GLY A 323 -9.52 -9.30 -12.46
CA GLY A 323 -8.62 -8.72 -13.47
C GLY A 323 -9.32 -8.38 -14.79
N LEU A 324 -10.36 -9.12 -15.17
CA LEU A 324 -11.12 -8.88 -16.39
C LEU A 324 -11.98 -7.61 -16.33
N MET A 325 -12.45 -7.19 -15.14
CA MET A 325 -13.31 -6.01 -14.99
C MET A 325 -12.62 -4.71 -15.48
N PRO A 326 -11.39 -4.36 -15.03
CA PRO A 326 -10.65 -3.21 -15.56
C PRO A 326 -10.26 -3.37 -17.03
N CYS A 327 -9.86 -4.58 -17.45
CA CYS A 327 -9.44 -4.83 -18.84
C CYS A 327 -10.59 -4.66 -19.85
N LYS A 328 -11.83 -5.04 -19.49
CA LYS A 328 -13.00 -4.88 -20.36
C LYS A 328 -13.37 -3.41 -20.57
N GLN A 329 -13.29 -2.58 -19.52
CA GLN A 329 -13.54 -1.14 -19.64
C GLN A 329 -12.55 -0.49 -20.63
N VAL A 330 -11.29 -0.90 -20.59
CA VAL A 330 -10.24 -0.37 -21.45
C VAL A 330 -10.38 -0.86 -22.89
N LEU A 331 -10.76 -2.13 -23.11
CA LEU A 331 -11.03 -2.63 -24.46
C LEU A 331 -12.19 -1.85 -25.11
N MET A 332 -13.21 -1.48 -24.33
CA MET A 332 -14.31 -0.66 -24.81
C MET A 332 -13.87 0.79 -25.09
N GLU A 333 -13.08 1.42 -24.23
CA GLU A 333 -12.53 2.76 -24.46
C GLU A 333 -11.60 2.80 -25.68
N TYR A 334 -10.74 1.79 -25.85
CA TYR A 334 -9.85 1.68 -27.00
C TYR A 334 -10.62 1.43 -28.30
N HIS A 335 -11.66 0.58 -28.26
CA HIS A 335 -12.51 0.36 -29.42
C HIS A 335 -13.29 1.62 -29.82
N GLN A 336 -13.78 2.39 -28.84
CA GLN A 336 -14.40 3.69 -29.08
C GLN A 336 -13.40 4.69 -29.69
N ALA A 337 -12.21 4.83 -29.10
CA ALA A 337 -11.17 5.71 -29.63
C ALA A 337 -10.74 5.31 -31.06
N TRP A 338 -10.59 4.03 -31.32
CA TRP A 338 -10.24 3.50 -32.65
C TRP A 338 -11.37 3.70 -33.66
N SER A 339 -12.64 3.53 -33.25
CA SER A 339 -13.79 3.85 -34.10
C SER A 339 -13.85 5.33 -34.48
N ILE A 340 -13.54 6.24 -33.54
CA ILE A 340 -13.50 7.69 -33.76
C ILE A 340 -12.39 8.05 -34.77
N ILE A 341 -11.20 7.47 -34.60
CA ILE A 341 -10.06 7.67 -35.52
C ILE A 341 -10.38 7.13 -36.91
N ARG A 342 -11.04 5.96 -36.99
CA ARG A 342 -11.47 5.36 -38.26
C ARG A 342 -12.53 6.22 -38.96
N THR A 343 -13.52 6.75 -38.24
CA THR A 343 -14.49 7.69 -38.81
C THR A 343 -13.82 8.97 -39.30
N ARG A 344 -12.89 9.57 -38.53
CA ARG A 344 -12.18 10.79 -38.98
C ARG A 344 -11.34 10.57 -40.24
N ARG A 345 -10.70 9.40 -40.40
CA ARG A 345 -9.98 9.05 -41.65
C ARG A 345 -10.90 8.92 -42.86
N LEU A 346 -12.12 8.39 -42.68
CA LEU A 346 -13.10 8.24 -43.77
C LEU A 346 -13.69 9.59 -44.22
N TRP A 347 -13.80 10.57 -43.32
CA TRP A 347 -14.24 11.94 -43.65
C TRP A 347 -13.14 12.81 -44.27
N SER A 348 -11.87 12.45 -44.11
CA SER A 348 -10.73 13.15 -44.72
C SER A 348 -10.46 12.73 -46.18
N GLN A 349 -11.16 11.70 -46.69
CA GLN A 349 -11.03 11.19 -48.06
C GLN A 349 -12.25 11.48 -48.95
N LYS A 350 -13.24 12.21 -48.44
CA LYS A 350 -14.28 12.87 -49.24
C LYS A 350 -14.00 14.36 -49.23
#